data_AF-A0A2D3L6T7-F1
#
_entry.id   AF-A0A2D3L6T7-F1
#
_cell.length_a   1.000
_cell.length_b   1.000
_cell.length_c   1.000
_cell.angle_alpha   90.00
_cell.angle_beta   90.00
_cell.angle_gamma   90.00
#
_symmetry.space_group_name_H-M   'P 1'
#
loop_
_entity.id
_entity.type
_entity.pdbx_description
1 polymer ?
#
loop_
_entity_poly.entity_id
_entity_poly.type
_entity_poly.pdbx_seq_one_letter_code
_entity_poly.pdbx_strand_id
1 'polypeptide(L)'
;MCQKSFKHLGSVFMLLCMFVAPTLVSCSKESDDPDDTPSTKEKTIFVYMPWTGSGQNLYDFFVNNIKDMKKGIVEQGGLNNTNLLILIANSMDKSHLINVTYRDGKCYNDTLKTYDDGAMDTSDKMSALLNKVAEVAPAHIYSMMIGSHGVGWIYYETTSESVQRRIAADRDRNKAMGLPITRQSRYFGGGAVQMNIDDLADGIRRSKVNHLQFLLFDDCYMANIETAYELNRVTDYLIGCPTEIMGHGMPYREMWKFLSPTQPDYKNAVESFYNFYSNYSIGSTNYHYGTISVTDCRKVDAMMRVLDVVHNKYRLGTDVGSDLQVLDGYDPVVFFDFADYVHRLCASDAELTKRFNDALSQLVPYERHTEYYFSSLTYAGEHRINTCCGLTISAPSTNTMVVNSKPKSHFYALFR
;
A
#
# COMPACT_ATOMS: atom_id res chain seq x y z
N MET A 1 37.63 -25.34 83.98
CA MET A 1 36.56 -24.81 84.87
C MET A 1 35.64 -23.99 83.98
N CYS A 2 34.41 -24.35 83.62
CA CYS A 2 33.25 -24.86 84.35
C CYS A 2 32.35 -25.58 83.31
N GLN A 3 32.29 -26.91 83.23
CA GLN A 3 31.39 -27.88 83.88
C GLN A 3 29.86 -27.70 83.70
N LYS A 4 29.22 -28.82 83.28
CA LYS A 4 27.81 -29.31 83.35
C LYS A 4 27.10 -29.34 81.99
N SER A 5 26.98 -30.46 81.27
CA SER A 5 26.31 -31.76 81.56
C SER A 5 24.85 -31.60 81.98
N PHE A 6 23.91 -32.10 81.17
CA PHE A 6 22.91 -33.09 81.60
C PHE A 6 22.26 -33.81 80.40
N LYS A 7 22.17 -35.13 80.53
CA LYS A 7 21.50 -36.12 79.67
C LYS A 7 20.03 -36.24 80.05
N HIS A 8 19.20 -36.78 79.14
CA HIS A 8 18.09 -37.74 79.31
C HIS A 8 16.93 -37.43 78.32
N LEU A 9 16.12 -38.36 77.81
CA LEU A 9 16.05 -39.83 77.76
C LEU A 9 14.74 -40.17 77.01
N GLY A 10 14.74 -41.17 76.12
CA GLY A 10 13.57 -41.93 75.66
C GLY A 10 12.55 -41.18 74.78
N SER A 11 11.76 -41.80 73.91
CA SER A 11 11.47 -43.21 73.65
C SER A 11 10.62 -43.30 72.36
N VAL A 12 10.43 -44.53 71.84
CA VAL A 12 9.36 -44.98 70.91
C VAL A 12 9.67 -44.99 69.39
N PHE A 13 10.29 -46.10 68.97
CA PHE A 13 9.84 -47.10 67.99
C PHE A 13 8.77 -46.71 66.94
N MET A 14 9.11 -46.72 65.64
CA MET A 14 8.34 -47.40 64.57
C MET A 14 9.14 -47.44 63.25
N LEU A 15 9.48 -48.65 62.79
CA LEU A 15 9.91 -48.92 61.40
C LEU A 15 8.74 -48.68 60.45
N LEU A 16 8.93 -47.94 59.35
CA LEU A 16 8.17 -48.17 58.13
C LEU A 16 8.92 -47.73 56.86
N CYS A 17 9.32 -48.75 56.09
CA CYS A 17 9.36 -48.87 54.63
C CYS A 17 9.86 -47.72 53.74
N MET A 18 10.94 -48.07 53.02
CA MET A 18 11.34 -47.58 51.69
C MET A 18 10.18 -47.05 50.83
N PHE A 19 10.32 -45.80 50.39
CA PHE A 19 10.03 -45.38 49.01
C PHE A 19 11.06 -44.31 48.63
N VAL A 20 12.21 -44.76 48.12
CA VAL A 20 13.14 -43.88 47.39
C VAL A 20 12.50 -43.67 46.02
N ALA A 21 11.86 -42.51 45.83
CA ALA A 21 11.38 -42.09 44.53
C ALA A 21 12.61 -41.86 43.62
N PRO A 22 12.73 -42.53 42.47
CA PRO A 22 13.71 -42.13 41.47
C PRO A 22 13.21 -40.82 40.86
N THR A 23 13.95 -39.74 41.09
CA THR A 23 13.81 -38.52 40.29
C THR A 23 14.21 -38.87 38.86
N LEU A 24 13.20 -39.17 38.03
CA LEU A 24 13.36 -39.24 36.59
C LEU A 24 13.70 -37.84 36.10
N VAL A 25 15.00 -37.55 35.95
CA VAL A 25 15.49 -36.48 35.10
C VAL A 25 15.19 -36.92 33.66
N SER A 26 14.01 -36.55 33.18
CA SER A 26 13.67 -36.62 31.77
C SER A 26 14.42 -35.50 31.07
N CYS A 27 15.62 -35.80 30.57
CA CYS A 27 16.20 -35.06 29.46
C CYS A 27 15.35 -35.34 28.21
N SER A 28 14.22 -34.64 28.08
CA SER A 28 13.64 -34.43 26.76
C SER A 28 14.65 -33.58 26.00
N LYS A 29 15.30 -34.17 24.99
CA LYS A 29 15.88 -33.38 23.91
C LYS A 29 14.73 -32.54 23.36
N GLU A 30 14.71 -31.25 23.66
CA GLU A 30 13.97 -30.29 22.87
C GLU A 30 14.57 -30.38 21.46
N SER A 31 13.85 -31.06 20.58
CA SER A 31 14.05 -30.90 19.15
C SER A 31 13.64 -29.47 18.83
N ASP A 32 14.59 -28.64 18.41
CA ASP A 32 14.36 -27.37 17.69
C ASP A 32 13.74 -27.65 16.31
N ASP A 33 12.72 -28.52 16.23
CA ASP A 33 11.89 -28.57 15.05
C ASP A 33 10.97 -27.34 15.10
N PRO A 34 10.87 -26.56 14.00
CA PRO A 34 9.94 -25.45 13.95
C PRO A 34 8.53 -25.97 14.23
N ASP A 35 7.89 -25.41 15.24
CA ASP A 35 6.51 -25.71 15.60
C ASP A 35 5.60 -25.36 14.41
N ASP A 36 5.24 -26.38 13.64
CA ASP A 36 4.34 -26.31 12.47
C ASP A 36 2.85 -26.18 12.88
N THR A 37 2.54 -25.91 14.15
CA THR A 37 1.17 -25.52 14.52
C THR A 37 0.86 -24.12 13.97
N PRO A 38 -0.29 -23.91 13.29
CA PRO A 38 -0.71 -22.59 12.85
C PRO A 38 -0.97 -21.69 14.07
N SER A 39 0.08 -21.01 14.52
CA SER A 39 -0.02 -20.00 15.58
C SER A 39 -0.44 -18.68 14.96
N THR A 40 -1.41 -18.02 15.60
CA THR A 40 -1.80 -16.66 15.21
C THR A 40 -0.61 -15.73 15.43
N LYS A 41 -0.18 -15.04 14.37
CA LYS A 41 0.90 -14.06 14.45
C LYS A 41 0.37 -12.68 14.80
N GLU A 42 1.24 -11.75 15.16
CA GLU A 42 0.79 -10.37 15.43
C GLU A 42 0.33 -9.68 14.15
N LYS A 43 1.03 -9.91 13.03
CA LYS A 43 0.76 -9.23 11.75
C LYS A 43 0.74 -10.18 10.56
N THR A 44 -0.12 -9.90 9.59
CA THR A 44 -0.11 -10.50 8.25
C THR A 44 0.01 -9.39 7.22
N ILE A 45 1.02 -9.48 6.35
CA ILE A 45 1.16 -8.63 5.17
C ILE A 45 0.70 -9.44 3.96
N PHE A 46 -0.29 -8.93 3.25
CA PHE A 46 -0.79 -9.51 2.01
C PHE A 46 -0.34 -8.66 0.82
N VAL A 47 0.36 -9.27 -0.12
CA VAL A 47 0.78 -8.64 -1.37
C VAL A 47 -0.11 -9.14 -2.50
N TYR A 48 -0.77 -8.22 -3.20
CA TYR A 48 -1.66 -8.53 -4.32
C TYR A 48 -1.07 -7.99 -5.63
N MET A 49 -0.75 -8.88 -6.55
CA MET A 49 -0.13 -8.58 -7.85
C MET A 49 -0.97 -9.19 -8.98
N PRO A 50 -2.07 -8.53 -9.40
CA PRO A 50 -2.99 -9.04 -10.41
C PRO A 50 -2.38 -9.09 -11.82
N TRP A 51 -3.13 -9.66 -12.75
CA TRP A 51 -2.72 -9.72 -14.15
C TRP A 51 -2.88 -8.37 -14.83
N THR A 52 -1.76 -7.78 -15.27
CA THR A 52 -1.75 -6.42 -15.83
C THR A 52 -1.94 -6.33 -17.35
N GLY A 53 -2.19 -7.46 -18.02
CA GLY A 53 -2.38 -7.53 -19.48
C GLY A 53 -1.24 -8.21 -20.22
N SER A 54 -1.37 -8.35 -21.54
CA SER A 54 -0.41 -9.07 -22.39
C SER A 54 0.74 -8.22 -22.95
N GLY A 55 0.54 -6.89 -23.06
CA GLY A 55 1.53 -5.95 -23.58
C GLY A 55 1.89 -4.88 -22.56
N GLN A 56 3.19 -4.61 -22.39
CA GLN A 56 3.71 -3.69 -21.36
C GLN A 56 3.20 -4.06 -19.96
N ASN A 57 3.17 -5.36 -19.68
CA ASN A 57 2.75 -5.92 -18.40
C ASN A 57 3.83 -5.75 -17.34
N LEU A 58 3.44 -5.91 -16.08
CA LEU A 58 4.30 -5.70 -14.92
C LEU A 58 4.79 -7.01 -14.27
N TYR A 59 4.53 -8.17 -14.86
CA TYR A 59 4.82 -9.47 -14.23
C TYR A 59 6.30 -9.62 -13.86
N ASP A 60 7.21 -9.29 -14.76
CA ASP A 60 8.66 -9.39 -14.48
C ASP A 60 9.11 -8.38 -13.41
N PHE A 61 8.47 -7.21 -13.34
CA PHE A 61 8.69 -6.25 -12.26
C PHE A 61 8.20 -6.80 -10.92
N PHE A 62 7.01 -7.40 -10.87
CA PHE A 62 6.47 -8.07 -9.69
C PHE A 62 7.39 -9.19 -9.19
N VAL A 63 7.91 -10.02 -10.09
CA VAL A 63 8.87 -11.07 -9.74
C VAL A 63 10.13 -10.46 -9.11
N ASN A 64 10.61 -9.32 -9.60
CA ASN A 64 11.74 -8.62 -9.01
C ASN A 64 11.40 -7.98 -7.66
N ASN A 65 10.22 -7.38 -7.51
CA ASN A 65 9.76 -6.87 -6.22
C ASN A 65 9.68 -7.96 -5.16
N ILE A 66 9.16 -9.13 -5.49
CA ILE A 66 9.12 -10.28 -4.58
C ILE A 66 10.54 -10.70 -4.18
N LYS A 67 11.51 -10.68 -5.12
CA LYS A 67 12.92 -10.93 -4.80
C LYS A 67 13.47 -9.88 -3.84
N ASP A 68 13.13 -8.61 -4.04
CA ASP A 68 13.62 -7.51 -3.20
C ASP A 68 12.99 -7.53 -1.79
N MET A 69 11.70 -7.83 -1.67
CA MET A 69 11.06 -8.15 -0.38
C MET A 69 11.81 -9.27 0.34
N LYS A 70 12.13 -10.38 -0.36
CA LYS A 70 12.88 -11.50 0.21
C LYS A 70 14.29 -11.12 0.63
N LYS A 71 14.98 -10.25 -0.11
CA LYS A 71 16.28 -9.70 0.33
C LYS A 71 16.11 -8.90 1.62
N GLY A 72 15.09 -8.04 1.70
CA GLY A 72 14.77 -7.30 2.92
C GLY A 72 14.49 -8.22 4.13
N ILE A 73 13.77 -9.32 3.91
CA ILE A 73 13.52 -10.36 4.93
C ILE A 73 14.84 -11.00 5.40
N VAL A 74 15.71 -11.37 4.46
CA VAL A 74 17.02 -11.98 4.78
C VAL A 74 17.92 -11.02 5.55
N GLU A 75 17.99 -9.76 5.14
CA GLU A 75 18.75 -8.69 5.83
C GLU A 75 18.22 -8.40 7.23
N GLN A 76 16.90 -8.51 7.42
CA GLN A 76 16.25 -8.39 8.72
C GLN A 76 16.47 -9.62 9.63
N GLY A 77 16.95 -10.74 9.09
CA GLY A 77 17.13 -11.98 9.83
C GLY A 77 15.85 -12.81 9.98
N GLY A 78 14.82 -12.53 9.18
CA GLY A 78 13.57 -13.29 9.15
C GLY A 78 12.32 -12.42 9.14
N LEU A 79 11.16 -13.08 9.29
CA LEU A 79 9.84 -12.44 9.28
C LEU A 79 9.34 -12.00 10.66
N ASN A 80 10.08 -12.30 11.73
CA ASN A 80 9.65 -12.06 13.11
C ASN A 80 8.22 -12.59 13.34
N ASN A 81 7.38 -11.84 14.06
CA ASN A 81 5.98 -12.16 14.30
C ASN A 81 5.04 -11.68 13.17
N THR A 82 5.50 -11.77 11.92
CA THR A 82 4.75 -11.37 10.73
C THR A 82 4.59 -12.56 9.76
N ASN A 83 3.41 -12.70 9.16
CA ASN A 83 3.16 -13.56 8.00
C ASN A 83 3.31 -12.76 6.71
N LEU A 84 3.78 -13.39 5.64
CA LEU A 84 3.78 -12.82 4.30
C LEU A 84 3.07 -13.75 3.33
N LEU A 85 1.93 -13.31 2.81
CA LEU A 85 1.24 -13.97 1.71
C LEU A 85 1.33 -13.11 0.46
N ILE A 86 1.46 -13.76 -0.69
CA ILE A 86 1.56 -13.10 -1.99
C ILE A 86 0.56 -13.79 -2.92
N LEU A 87 -0.35 -13.02 -3.51
CA LEU A 87 -1.05 -13.45 -4.72
C LEU A 87 -0.37 -12.82 -5.93
N ILE A 88 0.07 -13.65 -6.87
CA ILE A 88 0.61 -13.19 -8.16
C ILE A 88 -0.08 -13.91 -9.32
N ALA A 89 -0.51 -13.14 -10.33
CA ALA A 89 -1.16 -13.66 -11.53
C ALA A 89 -0.21 -13.66 -12.73
N ASN A 90 -0.08 -14.81 -13.40
CA ASN A 90 0.75 -14.98 -14.59
C ASN A 90 -0.05 -15.00 -15.90
N SER A 91 -1.38 -15.04 -15.81
CA SER A 91 -2.31 -14.83 -16.93
C SER A 91 -3.62 -14.23 -16.40
N MET A 92 -4.52 -13.85 -17.31
CA MET A 92 -5.84 -13.30 -16.97
C MET A 92 -6.69 -14.25 -16.13
N ASP A 93 -6.55 -15.55 -16.36
CA ASP A 93 -7.33 -16.61 -15.74
C ASP A 93 -6.59 -17.35 -14.64
N LYS A 94 -5.28 -17.12 -14.45
CA LYS A 94 -4.45 -17.89 -13.53
C LYS A 94 -3.67 -17.05 -12.53
N SER A 95 -3.85 -17.36 -11.25
CA SER A 95 -3.08 -16.76 -10.16
C SER A 95 -2.76 -17.75 -9.05
N HIS A 96 -1.72 -17.43 -8.27
CA HIS A 96 -1.20 -18.28 -7.22
C HIS A 96 -1.13 -17.52 -5.90
N LEU A 97 -1.77 -18.05 -4.86
CA LEU A 97 -1.58 -17.61 -3.48
C LEU A 97 -0.41 -18.39 -2.87
N ILE A 98 0.62 -17.66 -2.48
CA ILE A 98 1.90 -18.17 -2.03
C ILE A 98 2.14 -17.71 -0.60
N ASN A 99 2.53 -18.64 0.27
CA ASN A 99 3.10 -18.34 1.58
C ASN A 99 4.61 -18.19 1.46
N VAL A 100 5.17 -17.12 2.02
CA VAL A 100 6.62 -16.94 2.11
C VAL A 100 7.07 -17.24 3.53
N THR A 101 7.93 -18.24 3.68
CA THR A 101 8.54 -18.61 4.96
C THR A 101 10.03 -18.34 4.96
N TYR A 102 10.63 -18.22 6.14
CA TYR A 102 12.06 -18.01 6.31
C TYR A 102 12.65 -19.09 7.21
N ARG A 103 13.72 -19.75 6.76
CA ARG A 103 14.51 -20.72 7.52
C ARG A 103 15.96 -20.71 7.01
N ASP A 104 16.92 -20.91 7.91
CA ASP A 104 18.35 -21.06 7.59
C ASP A 104 18.91 -19.96 6.66
N GLY A 105 18.56 -18.69 6.92
CA GLY A 105 19.07 -17.57 6.13
C GLY A 105 18.40 -17.37 4.77
N LYS A 106 17.32 -18.11 4.46
CA LYS A 106 16.69 -18.11 3.13
C LYS A 106 15.16 -18.06 3.20
N CYS A 107 14.56 -17.44 2.19
CA CYS A 107 13.11 -17.45 1.99
C CYS A 107 12.68 -18.60 1.10
N TYR A 108 11.54 -19.23 1.43
CA TYR A 108 10.92 -20.31 0.67
C TYR A 108 9.50 -19.91 0.27
N ASN A 109 9.06 -20.38 -0.90
CA ASN A 109 7.70 -20.18 -1.37
C ASN A 109 6.95 -21.49 -1.28
N ASP A 110 5.79 -21.47 -0.65
CA ASP A 110 4.83 -22.56 -0.67
C ASP A 110 3.54 -22.10 -1.35
N THR A 111 3.15 -22.77 -2.43
CA THR A 111 1.92 -22.41 -3.17
C THR A 111 0.72 -23.04 -2.46
N LEU A 112 0.00 -22.22 -1.71
CA LEU A 112 -1.17 -22.65 -0.93
C LEU A 112 -2.38 -22.94 -1.83
N LYS A 113 -2.57 -22.15 -2.88
CA LYS A 113 -3.70 -22.28 -3.79
C LYS A 113 -3.39 -21.73 -5.17
N THR A 114 -3.89 -22.40 -6.20
CA THR A 114 -4.01 -21.88 -7.56
C THR A 114 -5.47 -21.54 -7.83
N TYR A 115 -5.70 -20.39 -8.44
CA TYR A 115 -7.01 -19.93 -8.89
C TYR A 115 -7.00 -19.92 -10.42
N ASP A 116 -8.02 -20.57 -11.00
CA ASP A 116 -8.19 -20.73 -12.44
C ASP A 116 -9.58 -20.19 -12.90
N ASP A 117 -10.18 -19.28 -12.13
CA ASP A 117 -11.56 -18.77 -12.27
C ASP A 117 -11.64 -17.29 -12.69
N GLY A 118 -10.61 -16.79 -13.38
CA GLY A 118 -10.54 -15.41 -13.86
C GLY A 118 -9.90 -14.46 -12.85
N ALA A 119 -9.74 -13.20 -13.26
CA ALA A 119 -9.08 -12.18 -12.45
C ALA A 119 -9.81 -11.88 -11.12
N MET A 120 -9.07 -11.42 -10.12
CA MET A 120 -9.55 -11.13 -8.76
C MET A 120 -9.96 -9.65 -8.62
N ASP A 121 -10.81 -9.16 -9.52
CA ASP A 121 -11.12 -7.75 -9.73
C ASP A 121 -12.52 -7.31 -9.32
N THR A 122 -13.29 -8.20 -8.70
CA THR A 122 -14.59 -7.86 -8.12
C THR A 122 -14.54 -7.82 -6.61
N SER A 123 -15.43 -7.05 -5.99
CA SER A 123 -15.54 -6.98 -4.54
C SER A 123 -15.80 -8.35 -3.89
N ASP A 124 -16.60 -9.21 -4.52
CA ASP A 124 -16.88 -10.58 -4.05
C ASP A 124 -15.62 -11.46 -4.08
N LYS A 125 -14.87 -11.43 -5.18
CA LYS A 125 -13.62 -12.19 -5.31
C LYS A 125 -12.57 -11.68 -4.33
N MET A 126 -12.45 -10.36 -4.18
CA MET A 126 -11.54 -9.75 -3.20
C MET A 126 -11.89 -10.13 -1.76
N SER A 127 -13.18 -10.09 -1.40
CA SER A 127 -13.63 -10.54 -0.07
C SER A 127 -13.33 -12.01 0.17
N ALA A 128 -13.61 -12.89 -0.80
CA ALA A 128 -13.29 -14.32 -0.71
C ALA A 128 -11.78 -14.58 -0.58
N LEU A 129 -10.96 -13.83 -1.31
CA LEU A 129 -9.50 -13.90 -1.25
C LEU A 129 -8.98 -13.46 0.12
N LEU A 130 -9.44 -12.32 0.64
CA LEU A 130 -9.05 -11.81 1.96
C LEU A 130 -9.54 -12.72 3.10
N ASN A 131 -10.71 -13.35 2.94
CA ASN A 131 -11.15 -14.41 3.85
C ASN A 131 -10.19 -15.60 3.86
N LYS A 132 -9.68 -16.01 2.70
CA LYS A 132 -8.69 -17.07 2.61
C LYS A 132 -7.35 -16.65 3.23
N VAL A 133 -6.92 -15.41 3.02
CA VAL A 133 -5.74 -14.81 3.69
C VAL A 133 -5.85 -14.91 5.20
N ALA A 134 -6.97 -14.47 5.77
CA ALA A 134 -7.20 -14.52 7.22
C ALA A 134 -7.34 -15.96 7.77
N GLU A 135 -7.79 -16.90 6.94
CA GLU A 135 -7.86 -18.33 7.31
C GLU A 135 -6.49 -18.98 7.37
N VAL A 136 -5.63 -18.75 6.36
CA VAL A 136 -4.33 -19.43 6.25
C VAL A 136 -3.21 -18.73 7.02
N ALA A 137 -3.34 -17.43 7.27
CA ALA A 137 -2.38 -16.61 8.01
C ALA A 137 -3.12 -15.71 9.01
N PRO A 138 -3.76 -16.29 10.04
CA PRO A 138 -4.48 -15.52 11.04
C PRO A 138 -3.52 -14.59 11.78
N ALA A 139 -3.93 -13.33 11.92
CA ALA A 139 -3.22 -12.31 12.68
C ALA A 139 -4.16 -11.27 13.31
N HIS A 140 -3.63 -10.50 14.26
CA HIS A 140 -4.33 -9.36 14.87
C HIS A 140 -4.30 -8.11 13.99
N ILE A 141 -3.23 -7.94 13.21
CA ILE A 141 -3.00 -6.80 12.32
C ILE A 141 -2.90 -7.31 10.89
N TYR A 142 -3.60 -6.66 9.96
CA TYR A 142 -3.44 -6.92 8.53
C TYR A 142 -2.92 -5.68 7.82
N SER A 143 -2.05 -5.86 6.83
CA SER A 143 -1.65 -4.81 5.90
C SER A 143 -1.68 -5.34 4.49
N MET A 144 -1.95 -4.47 3.52
CA MET A 144 -2.04 -4.86 2.12
C MET A 144 -1.12 -4.00 1.28
N MET A 145 -0.40 -4.65 0.35
CA MET A 145 0.40 -3.98 -0.67
C MET A 145 -0.13 -4.43 -2.02
N ILE A 146 -0.45 -3.49 -2.90
CA ILE A 146 -0.94 -3.80 -4.23
C ILE A 146 0.07 -3.31 -5.24
N GLY A 147 0.51 -4.21 -6.13
CA GLY A 147 1.32 -3.86 -7.28
C GLY A 147 0.50 -4.06 -8.54
N SER A 148 0.13 -2.98 -9.19
CA SER A 148 -0.57 -3.00 -10.46
C SER A 148 -0.20 -1.79 -11.30
N HIS A 149 -1.05 -1.49 -12.28
CA HIS A 149 -1.11 -0.16 -12.83
C HIS A 149 -2.15 0.68 -12.05
N GLY A 150 -2.04 2.02 -11.96
CA GLY A 150 -3.08 2.89 -11.36
C GLY A 150 -3.54 4.10 -12.21
N VAL A 151 -4.76 4.61 -11.97
CA VAL A 151 -5.35 5.87 -12.49
C VAL A 151 -6.15 6.59 -11.38
N GLY A 152 -5.75 6.42 -10.12
CA GLY A 152 -6.45 7.03 -8.99
C GLY A 152 -7.91 6.59 -8.86
N TRP A 153 -8.79 7.55 -8.56
CA TRP A 153 -10.21 7.35 -8.26
C TRP A 153 -11.13 7.23 -9.49
N ILE A 154 -10.58 7.29 -10.71
CA ILE A 154 -11.36 7.30 -11.96
C ILE A 154 -12.09 5.96 -12.14
N TYR A 155 -13.40 6.03 -12.35
CA TYR A 155 -14.25 4.86 -12.57
C TYR A 155 -14.04 4.31 -13.97
N TYR A 156 -13.60 3.05 -14.06
CA TYR A 156 -13.15 2.48 -15.32
C TYR A 156 -14.25 2.43 -16.39
N GLU A 157 -15.47 2.12 -15.97
CA GLU A 157 -16.63 1.96 -16.84
C GLU A 157 -17.15 3.30 -17.40
N THR A 158 -16.70 4.43 -16.83
CA THR A 158 -17.12 5.78 -17.26
C THR A 158 -16.22 6.36 -18.35
N THR A 159 -15.10 5.70 -18.64
CA THR A 159 -14.17 6.18 -19.65
C THR A 159 -14.47 5.59 -21.01
N SER A 160 -14.66 6.46 -21.99
CA SER A 160 -14.99 6.05 -23.35
C SER A 160 -13.87 5.26 -24.02
N GLU A 161 -14.23 4.35 -24.93
CA GLU A 161 -13.27 3.63 -25.78
C GLU A 161 -12.33 4.58 -26.53
N SER A 162 -12.80 5.75 -26.95
CA SER A 162 -11.99 6.73 -27.66
C SER A 162 -10.83 7.25 -26.79
N VAL A 163 -11.09 7.54 -25.51
CA VAL A 163 -10.05 7.96 -24.56
C VAL A 163 -9.08 6.81 -24.30
N GLN A 164 -9.58 5.59 -24.09
CA GLN A 164 -8.73 4.41 -23.90
C GLN A 164 -7.82 4.16 -25.11
N ARG A 165 -8.33 4.29 -26.34
CA ARG A 165 -7.55 4.16 -27.57
C ARG A 165 -6.48 5.24 -27.69
N ARG A 166 -6.79 6.49 -27.33
CA ARG A 166 -5.80 7.58 -27.32
C ARG A 166 -4.66 7.30 -26.36
N ILE A 167 -4.97 6.92 -25.11
CA ILE A 167 -3.96 6.57 -24.10
C ILE A 167 -3.10 5.38 -24.57
N ALA A 168 -3.73 4.35 -25.18
CA ALA A 168 -2.98 3.23 -25.74
C ALA A 168 -2.04 3.66 -26.88
N ALA A 169 -2.51 4.52 -27.79
CA ALA A 169 -1.70 5.02 -28.89
C ALA A 169 -0.53 5.89 -28.39
N ASP A 170 -0.74 6.73 -27.38
CA ASP A 170 0.32 7.54 -26.78
C ASP A 170 1.41 6.65 -26.18
N ARG A 171 1.01 5.58 -25.47
CA ARG A 171 1.93 4.58 -24.92
C ARG A 171 2.70 3.85 -26.00
N ASP A 172 2.05 3.40 -27.07
CA ASP A 172 2.72 2.70 -28.17
C ASP A 172 3.75 3.61 -28.85
N ARG A 173 3.43 4.90 -29.03
CA ARG A 173 4.38 5.90 -29.53
C ARG A 173 5.55 6.09 -28.56
N ASN A 174 5.28 6.27 -27.27
CA ASN A 174 6.30 6.49 -26.25
C ASN A 174 7.24 5.29 -26.11
N LYS A 175 6.70 4.07 -26.20
CA LYS A 175 7.49 2.84 -26.27
C LYS A 175 8.38 2.80 -27.52
N ALA A 176 7.84 3.18 -28.68
CA ALA A 176 8.63 3.23 -29.92
C ALA A 176 9.78 4.26 -29.85
N MET A 177 9.64 5.29 -29.01
CA MET A 177 10.70 6.26 -28.70
C MET A 177 11.71 5.77 -27.65
N GLY A 178 11.53 4.56 -27.11
CA GLY A 178 12.44 3.99 -26.10
C GLY A 178 12.26 4.58 -24.70
N LEU A 179 11.13 5.25 -24.42
CA LEU A 179 10.83 5.73 -23.08
C LEU A 179 10.59 4.56 -22.11
N PRO A 180 10.96 4.72 -20.83
CA PRO A 180 10.85 3.65 -19.85
C PRO A 180 9.39 3.33 -19.57
N ILE A 181 9.16 2.10 -19.13
CA ILE A 181 7.86 1.69 -18.60
C ILE A 181 7.70 2.34 -17.23
N THR A 182 6.56 3.00 -17.03
CA THR A 182 6.03 3.40 -15.72
C THR A 182 4.87 2.45 -15.36
N ARG A 183 4.42 2.43 -14.11
CA ARG A 183 3.23 1.66 -13.69
C ARG A 183 1.91 2.30 -14.12
N GLN A 184 1.90 3.00 -15.24
CA GLN A 184 0.72 3.62 -15.79
C GLN A 184 -0.34 2.61 -16.23
N SER A 185 -1.57 2.90 -15.85
CA SER A 185 -2.77 2.17 -16.26
C SER A 185 -3.56 3.03 -17.28
N ARG A 186 -4.51 2.56 -18.10
CA ARG A 186 -5.23 1.30 -18.18
C ARG A 186 -5.68 0.74 -16.81
N TYR A 187 -6.45 1.51 -16.03
CA TYR A 187 -7.07 1.30 -14.69
C TYR A 187 -6.41 0.39 -13.64
N PHE A 188 -6.81 0.52 -12.37
CA PHE A 188 -6.28 -0.34 -11.31
C PHE A 188 -6.48 -1.83 -11.60
N GLY A 189 -5.40 -2.59 -11.79
CA GLY A 189 -5.42 -3.97 -12.29
C GLY A 189 -4.82 -4.16 -13.69
N GLY A 190 -4.71 -3.09 -14.51
CA GLY A 190 -4.27 -3.14 -15.90
C GLY A 190 -5.41 -3.11 -16.93
N GLY A 191 -5.05 -3.07 -18.22
CA GLY A 191 -6.04 -2.88 -19.30
C GLY A 191 -7.08 -3.97 -19.47
N ALA A 192 -6.87 -5.09 -18.76
CA ALA A 192 -7.63 -6.31 -18.90
C ALA A 192 -8.21 -6.79 -17.57
N VAL A 193 -7.88 -6.13 -16.45
CA VAL A 193 -8.34 -6.43 -15.08
C VAL A 193 -8.50 -5.08 -14.40
N GLN A 194 -9.72 -4.69 -14.04
CA GLN A 194 -10.00 -3.33 -13.58
C GLN A 194 -10.88 -3.41 -12.34
N MET A 195 -10.46 -2.77 -11.25
CA MET A 195 -11.23 -2.72 -10.01
C MET A 195 -11.35 -1.28 -9.53
N ASN A 196 -12.58 -0.81 -9.33
CA ASN A 196 -12.81 0.50 -8.76
C ASN A 196 -12.42 0.52 -7.26
N ILE A 197 -12.12 1.70 -6.74
CA ILE A 197 -11.66 1.83 -5.35
C ILE A 197 -12.78 1.50 -4.35
N ASP A 198 -14.04 1.77 -4.70
CA ASP A 198 -15.21 1.40 -3.89
C ASP A 198 -15.44 -0.12 -3.89
N ASP A 199 -15.21 -0.82 -5.00
CA ASP A 199 -15.21 -2.29 -5.04
C ASP A 199 -14.11 -2.88 -4.14
N LEU A 200 -12.91 -2.28 -4.14
CA LEU A 200 -11.82 -2.69 -3.25
C LEU A 200 -12.19 -2.47 -1.78
N ALA A 201 -12.73 -1.29 -1.47
CA ALA A 201 -13.19 -0.95 -0.13
C ALA A 201 -14.29 -1.91 0.34
N ASP A 202 -15.28 -2.21 -0.50
CA ASP A 202 -16.34 -3.16 -0.21
C ASP A 202 -15.78 -4.58 0.02
N GLY A 203 -14.85 -5.03 -0.83
CA GLY A 203 -14.18 -6.33 -0.70
C GLY A 203 -13.43 -6.46 0.63
N ILE A 204 -12.67 -5.44 1.04
CA ILE A 204 -11.98 -5.42 2.34
C ILE A 204 -13.01 -5.43 3.47
N ARG A 205 -13.98 -4.52 3.45
CA ARG A 205 -15.00 -4.36 4.50
C ARG A 205 -15.80 -5.64 4.75
N ARG A 206 -16.15 -6.38 3.69
CA ARG A 206 -16.94 -7.63 3.80
C ARG A 206 -16.11 -8.86 4.17
N SER A 207 -14.79 -8.76 4.16
CA SER A 207 -13.92 -9.86 4.54
C SER A 207 -13.70 -9.94 6.05
N LYS A 208 -13.12 -11.06 6.52
CA LYS A 208 -12.61 -11.26 7.87
C LYS A 208 -11.41 -10.36 8.20
N VAL A 209 -10.73 -9.82 7.19
CA VAL A 209 -9.69 -8.81 7.40
C VAL A 209 -10.33 -7.50 7.86
N ASN A 210 -11.43 -7.08 7.23
CA ASN A 210 -12.29 -5.94 7.53
C ASN A 210 -11.63 -4.54 7.55
N HIS A 211 -10.43 -4.41 8.11
CA HIS A 211 -9.68 -3.17 8.26
C HIS A 211 -8.17 -3.46 8.16
N LEU A 212 -7.44 -2.58 7.49
CA LEU A 212 -5.99 -2.65 7.29
C LEU A 212 -5.24 -1.61 8.13
N GLN A 213 -4.10 -1.98 8.71
CA GLN A 213 -3.16 -1.02 9.29
C GLN A 213 -2.61 -0.08 8.22
N PHE A 214 -2.26 -0.60 7.06
CA PHE A 214 -1.98 0.23 5.89
C PHE A 214 -2.37 -0.49 4.60
N LEU A 215 -2.69 0.32 3.60
CA LEU A 215 -2.84 -0.07 2.22
C LEU A 215 -1.81 0.72 1.40
N LEU A 216 -0.84 0.01 0.84
CA LEU A 216 0.16 0.58 -0.06
C LEU A 216 -0.25 0.28 -1.49
N PHE A 217 -0.31 1.32 -2.32
CA PHE A 217 -0.40 1.19 -3.77
C PHE A 217 0.96 1.45 -4.40
N ASP A 218 1.52 0.40 -4.97
CA ASP A 218 2.69 0.41 -5.83
C ASP A 218 2.24 0.59 -7.29
N ASP A 219 1.61 1.74 -7.51
CA ASP A 219 0.78 2.11 -8.65
C ASP A 219 0.85 3.63 -8.90
N CYS A 220 0.57 4.08 -10.12
CA CYS A 220 0.50 5.51 -10.43
C CYS A 220 -0.78 6.18 -9.90
N TYR A 221 -0.68 7.46 -9.50
CA TYR A 221 -1.82 8.35 -9.21
C TYR A 221 -2.73 7.94 -8.04
N MET A 222 -2.28 7.04 -7.17
CA MET A 222 -3.09 6.50 -6.07
C MET A 222 -3.10 7.37 -4.81
N ALA A 223 -2.22 8.38 -4.71
CA ALA A 223 -2.27 9.37 -3.64
C ALA A 223 -3.11 10.58 -4.06
N ASN A 224 -4.42 10.45 -3.96
CA ASN A 224 -5.39 11.51 -4.20
C ASN A 224 -6.48 11.53 -3.10
N ILE A 225 -7.06 12.70 -2.84
CA ILE A 225 -8.01 12.88 -1.73
C ILE A 225 -9.29 12.06 -1.93
N GLU A 226 -9.71 11.85 -3.18
CA GLU A 226 -10.87 11.04 -3.53
C GLU A 226 -10.68 9.56 -3.15
N THR A 227 -9.52 8.97 -3.48
CA THR A 227 -9.11 7.62 -3.09
C THR A 227 -8.95 7.51 -1.58
N ALA A 228 -8.31 8.50 -0.93
CA ALA A 228 -8.18 8.53 0.52
C ALA A 228 -9.55 8.56 1.22
N TYR A 229 -10.52 9.29 0.66
CA TYR A 229 -11.88 9.33 1.16
C TYR A 229 -12.58 7.97 1.04
N GLU A 230 -12.51 7.34 -0.13
CA GLU A 230 -13.17 6.06 -0.37
C GLU A 230 -12.66 4.94 0.56
N LEU A 231 -11.36 4.97 0.89
CA LEU A 231 -10.71 3.93 1.69
C LEU A 231 -10.71 4.22 3.19
N ASN A 232 -11.20 5.39 3.65
CA ASN A 232 -10.99 5.84 5.02
C ASN A 232 -11.67 4.99 6.11
N ARG A 233 -12.56 4.07 5.73
CA ARG A 233 -13.24 3.13 6.64
C ARG A 233 -12.61 1.75 6.69
N VAL A 234 -11.62 1.48 5.83
CA VAL A 234 -11.03 0.14 5.68
C VAL A 234 -9.51 0.12 5.79
N THR A 235 -8.87 1.29 5.95
CA THR A 235 -7.44 1.39 6.24
C THR A 235 -7.13 2.56 7.16
N ASP A 236 -6.15 2.40 8.06
CA ASP A 236 -5.64 3.50 8.88
C ASP A 236 -4.72 4.44 8.09
N TYR A 237 -3.87 3.87 7.23
CA TYR A 237 -2.92 4.62 6.41
C TYR A 237 -2.99 4.19 4.94
N LEU A 238 -2.90 5.16 4.06
CA LEU A 238 -2.76 4.99 2.61
C LEU A 238 -1.36 5.44 2.21
N ILE A 239 -0.61 4.57 1.52
CA ILE A 239 0.72 4.89 0.99
C ILE A 239 0.65 4.81 -0.53
N GLY A 240 1.09 5.85 -1.23
CA GLY A 240 1.04 5.85 -2.69
C GLY A 240 1.74 7.05 -3.31
N CYS A 241 1.73 7.09 -4.64
CA CYS A 241 2.35 8.15 -5.43
C CYS A 241 1.28 9.09 -5.99
N PRO A 242 1.42 10.43 -5.82
CA PRO A 242 0.53 11.38 -6.47
C PRO A 242 0.77 11.47 -7.98
N THR A 243 1.98 11.16 -8.44
CA THR A 243 2.36 11.10 -9.85
C THR A 243 2.51 9.66 -10.33
N GLU A 244 3.15 9.47 -11.48
CA GLU A 244 3.61 8.16 -11.90
C GLU A 244 4.80 7.66 -11.12
N ILE A 245 4.92 6.34 -11.07
CA ILE A 245 6.06 5.60 -10.55
C ILE A 245 6.69 4.77 -11.68
N MET A 246 8.03 4.71 -11.70
CA MET A 246 8.77 3.91 -12.69
C MET A 246 8.40 2.43 -12.57
N GLY A 247 8.56 1.64 -13.64
CA GLY A 247 8.16 0.23 -13.69
C GLY A 247 8.73 -0.62 -12.54
N HIS A 248 9.93 -0.27 -12.04
CA HIS A 248 10.51 -0.90 -10.84
C HIS A 248 9.52 -0.93 -9.67
N GLY A 249 8.75 0.13 -9.45
CA GLY A 249 7.84 0.25 -8.33
C GLY A 249 8.52 0.59 -7.02
N MET A 250 7.92 0.19 -5.90
CA MET A 250 8.48 0.44 -4.58
C MET A 250 9.82 -0.29 -4.40
N PRO A 251 10.85 0.37 -3.83
CA PRO A 251 12.11 -0.26 -3.47
C PRO A 251 11.94 -1.12 -2.21
N TYR A 252 11.30 -2.29 -2.38
CA TYR A 252 10.85 -3.11 -1.26
C TYR A 252 11.99 -3.58 -0.36
N ARG A 253 13.21 -3.79 -0.88
CA ARG A 253 14.36 -4.18 -0.05
C ARG A 253 14.67 -3.09 1.00
N GLU A 254 14.73 -1.84 0.56
CA GLU A 254 15.07 -0.67 1.36
C GLU A 254 13.93 -0.25 2.31
N MET A 255 12.68 -0.49 1.88
CA MET A 255 11.49 -0.16 2.66
C MET A 255 11.08 -1.26 3.64
N TRP A 256 11.46 -2.53 3.41
CA TRP A 256 10.94 -3.69 4.13
C TRP A 256 11.02 -3.55 5.65
N LYS A 257 12.20 -3.20 6.17
CA LYS A 257 12.44 -3.08 7.62
C LYS A 257 11.60 -2.00 8.30
N PHE A 258 11.06 -1.04 7.53
CA PHE A 258 10.21 0.03 8.04
C PHE A 258 8.72 -0.29 7.92
N LEU A 259 8.32 -1.16 6.99
CA LEU A 259 6.91 -1.54 6.78
C LEU A 259 6.53 -2.85 7.46
N SER A 260 7.47 -3.79 7.57
CA SER A 260 7.24 -5.15 8.09
C SER A 260 6.95 -5.23 9.59
N PRO A 261 7.48 -4.35 10.46
CA PRO A 261 7.18 -4.39 11.88
C PRO A 261 5.70 -4.14 12.19
N THR A 262 5.28 -4.54 13.39
CA THR A 262 3.90 -4.32 13.89
C THR A 262 3.60 -2.84 14.12
N GLN A 263 4.63 -2.04 14.32
CA GLN A 263 4.60 -0.57 14.29
C GLN A 263 5.48 -0.07 13.14
N PRO A 264 4.89 0.20 11.96
CA PRO A 264 5.66 0.72 10.83
C PRO A 264 6.25 2.11 11.10
N ASP A 265 7.44 2.34 10.56
CA ASP A 265 8.08 3.67 10.51
C ASP A 265 7.83 4.30 9.13
N TYR A 266 6.66 4.89 8.98
CA TYR A 266 6.23 5.48 7.70
C TYR A 266 7.14 6.61 7.22
N LYS A 267 7.72 7.38 8.15
CA LYS A 267 8.67 8.44 7.81
C LYS A 267 9.88 7.85 7.09
N ASN A 268 10.54 6.87 7.69
CA ASN A 268 11.72 6.28 7.10
C ASN A 268 11.40 5.39 5.88
N ALA A 269 10.19 4.84 5.76
CA ALA A 269 9.75 4.19 4.53
C ALA A 269 9.68 5.17 3.34
N VAL A 270 9.08 6.35 3.55
CA VAL A 270 9.01 7.44 2.56
C VAL A 270 10.42 7.97 2.23
N GLU A 271 11.30 8.11 3.21
CA GLU A 271 12.71 8.49 2.98
C GLU A 271 13.48 7.44 2.17
N SER A 272 13.29 6.14 2.44
CA SER A 272 13.90 5.08 1.65
C SER A 272 13.50 5.15 0.18
N PHE A 273 12.21 5.38 -0.10
CA PHE A 273 11.72 5.59 -1.46
C PHE A 273 12.39 6.79 -2.13
N TYR A 274 12.43 7.93 -1.44
CA TYR A 274 13.04 9.15 -1.96
C TYR A 274 14.53 8.96 -2.27
N ASN A 275 15.28 8.34 -1.36
CA ASN A 275 16.70 8.09 -1.53
C ASN A 275 16.97 7.14 -2.70
N PHE A 276 16.13 6.11 -2.88
CA PHE A 276 16.22 5.21 -4.02
C PHE A 276 15.99 5.97 -5.33
N TYR A 277 14.87 6.68 -5.45
CA TYR A 277 14.53 7.38 -6.69
C TYR A 277 15.42 8.57 -6.98
N SER A 278 15.99 9.24 -5.98
CA SER A 278 17.00 10.29 -6.18
C SER A 278 18.30 9.80 -6.81
N ASN A 279 18.53 8.48 -6.83
CA ASN A 279 19.72 7.83 -7.40
C ASN A 279 19.35 6.76 -8.46
N TYR A 280 18.09 6.73 -8.89
CA TYR A 280 17.59 5.67 -9.76
C TYR A 280 18.02 5.88 -11.22
N SER A 281 18.49 4.81 -11.86
CA SER A 281 18.90 4.83 -13.26
C SER A 281 18.45 3.57 -13.99
N ILE A 282 18.25 3.70 -15.30
CA ILE A 282 17.99 2.59 -16.21
C ILE A 282 19.12 2.60 -17.22
N GLY A 283 20.01 1.61 -17.14
CA GLY A 283 21.26 1.62 -17.90
C GLY A 283 22.12 2.81 -17.52
N SER A 284 22.51 3.62 -18.50
CA SER A 284 23.31 4.85 -18.29
C SER A 284 22.46 6.12 -18.12
N THR A 285 21.14 6.00 -18.16
CA THR A 285 20.23 7.16 -18.11
C THR A 285 19.67 7.31 -16.70
N ASN A 286 19.81 8.50 -16.13
CA ASN A 286 19.25 8.84 -14.82
C ASN A 286 17.75 9.06 -14.95
N TYR A 287 16.98 8.41 -14.07
CA TYR A 287 15.55 8.57 -13.93
C TYR A 287 15.24 8.98 -12.50
N HIS A 288 15.74 10.16 -12.11
CA HIS A 288 15.60 10.70 -10.76
C HIS A 288 14.20 11.26 -10.49
N TYR A 289 13.20 10.40 -10.59
CA TYR A 289 11.79 10.76 -10.61
C TYR A 289 11.03 9.89 -9.62
N GLY A 290 10.48 10.51 -8.59
CA GLY A 290 9.64 9.82 -7.63
C GLY A 290 8.89 10.81 -6.75
N THR A 291 7.61 10.51 -6.52
CA THR A 291 6.78 11.16 -5.51
C THR A 291 6.14 10.07 -4.67
N ILE A 292 6.04 10.28 -3.36
CA ILE A 292 5.40 9.34 -2.45
C ILE A 292 4.85 10.10 -1.24
N SER A 293 3.74 9.62 -0.70
CA SER A 293 3.18 10.13 0.55
C SER A 293 2.56 9.02 1.38
N VAL A 294 2.37 9.33 2.66
CA VAL A 294 1.57 8.56 3.60
C VAL A 294 0.42 9.47 4.03
N THR A 295 -0.81 9.02 3.77
CA THR A 295 -2.04 9.68 4.21
C THR A 295 -2.59 8.95 5.43
N ASP A 296 -2.83 9.66 6.53
CA ASP A 296 -3.56 9.16 7.70
C ASP A 296 -5.07 9.23 7.42
N CYS A 297 -5.63 8.10 6.98
CA CYS A 297 -7.03 7.98 6.59
C CYS A 297 -8.00 8.31 7.74
N ARG A 298 -7.57 8.15 9.00
CA ARG A 298 -8.37 8.50 10.18
C ARG A 298 -8.59 10.02 10.30
N LYS A 299 -7.83 10.83 9.56
CA LYS A 299 -7.93 12.29 9.52
C LYS A 299 -8.79 12.81 8.37
N VAL A 300 -9.23 11.95 7.46
CA VAL A 300 -10.05 12.33 6.31
C VAL A 300 -11.31 13.08 6.74
N ASP A 301 -12.05 12.61 7.76
CA ASP A 301 -13.27 13.29 8.20
C ASP A 301 -13.03 14.73 8.67
N ALA A 302 -11.85 14.99 9.26
CA ALA A 302 -11.46 16.34 9.66
C ALA A 302 -11.20 17.22 8.43
N MET A 303 -10.52 16.69 7.41
CA MET A 303 -10.34 17.38 6.14
C MET A 303 -11.68 17.63 5.43
N MET A 304 -12.59 16.66 5.41
CA MET A 304 -13.90 16.83 4.77
C MET A 304 -14.72 17.95 5.40
N ARG A 305 -14.66 18.13 6.72
CA ARG A 305 -15.29 19.29 7.38
C ARG A 305 -14.68 20.64 6.96
N VAL A 306 -13.39 20.68 6.63
CA VAL A 306 -12.77 21.89 6.08
C VAL A 306 -13.22 22.10 4.63
N LEU A 307 -13.21 21.04 3.82
CA LEU A 307 -13.64 21.10 2.42
C LEU A 307 -15.10 21.48 2.26
N ASP A 308 -15.98 21.09 3.18
CA ASP A 308 -17.37 21.54 3.22
C ASP A 308 -17.45 23.08 3.36
N VAL A 309 -16.67 23.67 4.27
CA VAL A 309 -16.60 25.13 4.43
C VAL A 309 -16.02 25.81 3.18
N VAL A 310 -14.96 25.23 2.59
CA VAL A 310 -14.37 25.70 1.33
C VAL A 310 -15.40 25.68 0.21
N HIS A 311 -16.13 24.57 0.06
CA HIS A 311 -17.13 24.40 -0.97
C HIS A 311 -18.28 25.40 -0.80
N ASN A 312 -18.81 25.56 0.41
CA ASN A 312 -19.90 26.48 0.68
C ASN A 312 -19.53 27.96 0.43
N LYS A 313 -18.26 28.33 0.54
CA LYS A 313 -17.79 29.72 0.34
C LYS A 313 -17.26 30.02 -1.06
N TYR A 314 -16.49 29.11 -1.65
CA TYR A 314 -15.77 29.32 -2.92
C TYR A 314 -16.10 28.30 -4.02
N ARG A 315 -16.85 27.25 -3.68
CA ARG A 315 -17.25 26.14 -4.54
C ARG A 315 -16.05 25.36 -5.11
N LEU A 316 -15.89 24.12 -4.65
CA LEU A 316 -14.95 23.17 -5.26
C LEU A 316 -15.30 22.94 -6.73
N GLY A 317 -14.27 22.88 -7.58
CA GLY A 317 -14.36 22.81 -9.02
C GLY A 317 -14.38 24.16 -9.73
N THR A 318 -14.39 25.28 -9.00
CA THR A 318 -14.16 26.60 -9.60
C THR A 318 -12.75 26.65 -10.22
N ASP A 319 -12.66 27.21 -11.43
CA ASP A 319 -11.40 27.48 -12.13
C ASP A 319 -10.64 28.60 -11.40
N VAL A 320 -9.37 28.34 -11.11
CA VAL A 320 -8.47 29.22 -10.37
C VAL A 320 -7.23 29.60 -11.20
N GLY A 321 -7.29 29.41 -12.52
CA GLY A 321 -6.25 29.78 -13.48
C GLY A 321 -5.39 28.60 -13.93
N SER A 322 -4.62 28.83 -15.00
CA SER A 322 -3.83 27.81 -15.72
C SER A 322 -2.57 27.34 -15.00
N ASP A 323 -2.07 28.09 -14.03
CA ASP A 323 -0.73 27.87 -13.49
C ASP A 323 -0.73 26.93 -12.27
N LEU A 324 -1.81 26.17 -12.07
CA LEU A 324 -1.90 25.15 -11.03
C LEU A 324 -0.80 24.10 -11.23
N GLN A 325 -0.21 23.63 -10.12
CA GLN A 325 0.70 22.51 -10.18
C GLN A 325 -0.03 21.26 -10.68
N VAL A 326 0.40 20.80 -11.85
CA VAL A 326 -0.01 19.55 -12.47
C VAL A 326 0.85 18.41 -11.93
N LEU A 327 0.24 17.26 -11.65
CA LEU A 327 0.94 16.07 -11.16
C LEU A 327 0.67 14.84 -12.04
N ASP A 328 0.37 15.06 -13.31
CA ASP A 328 0.20 14.02 -14.34
C ASP A 328 0.72 14.45 -15.72
N GLY A 329 0.61 13.56 -16.72
CA GLY A 329 0.90 13.88 -18.12
C GLY A 329 -0.32 13.79 -19.04
N TYR A 330 -1.53 13.96 -18.51
CA TYR A 330 -2.77 13.90 -19.28
C TYR A 330 -3.09 15.24 -19.95
N ASP A 331 -3.86 15.16 -21.04
CA ASP A 331 -4.47 16.33 -21.68
C ASP A 331 -5.97 16.08 -21.99
N PRO A 332 -6.90 16.84 -21.39
CA PRO A 332 -6.70 17.82 -20.31
C PRO A 332 -6.17 17.17 -19.01
N VAL A 333 -5.64 17.97 -18.09
CA VAL A 333 -5.09 17.50 -16.80
C VAL A 333 -6.17 16.83 -15.95
N VAL A 334 -5.82 15.76 -15.24
CA VAL A 334 -6.70 14.98 -14.34
C VAL A 334 -6.38 15.27 -12.87
N PHE A 335 -5.10 15.35 -12.51
CA PHE A 335 -4.58 15.39 -11.15
C PHE A 335 -3.78 16.67 -10.93
N PHE A 336 -4.30 17.53 -10.06
CA PHE A 336 -3.64 18.75 -9.61
C PHE A 336 -3.15 18.59 -8.17
N ASP A 337 -2.10 19.29 -7.79
CA ASP A 337 -1.69 19.37 -6.37
C ASP A 337 -2.85 19.87 -5.51
N PHE A 338 -3.18 19.10 -4.46
CA PHE A 338 -4.35 19.38 -3.64
C PHE A 338 -4.22 20.70 -2.88
N ALA A 339 -3.03 20.99 -2.33
CA ALA A 339 -2.80 22.21 -1.58
C ALA A 339 -2.79 23.46 -2.48
N ASP A 340 -2.06 23.44 -3.59
CA ASP A 340 -2.02 24.58 -4.53
C ASP A 340 -3.42 24.94 -5.02
N TYR A 341 -4.25 23.93 -5.34
CA TYR A 341 -5.64 24.17 -5.73
C TYR A 341 -6.44 24.89 -4.62
N VAL A 342 -6.43 24.38 -3.39
CA VAL A 342 -7.21 24.96 -2.29
C VAL A 342 -6.68 26.34 -1.88
N HIS A 343 -5.36 26.54 -1.89
CA HIS A 343 -4.74 27.84 -1.60
C HIS A 343 -5.16 28.92 -2.58
N ARG A 344 -5.20 28.60 -3.89
CA ARG A 344 -5.68 29.56 -4.90
C ARG A 344 -7.18 29.82 -4.78
N LEU A 345 -7.95 28.76 -4.54
CA LEU A 345 -9.40 28.88 -4.35
C LEU A 345 -9.74 29.76 -3.14
N CYS A 346 -8.93 29.66 -2.07
CA CYS A 346 -9.11 30.41 -0.82
C CYS A 346 -8.16 31.60 -0.68
N ALA A 347 -7.58 32.13 -1.78
CA ALA A 347 -6.48 33.10 -1.71
C ALA A 347 -6.81 34.40 -0.96
N SER A 348 -8.10 34.75 -0.89
CA SER A 348 -8.61 35.92 -0.15
C SER A 348 -9.00 35.62 1.31
N ASP A 349 -8.76 34.40 1.79
CA ASP A 349 -9.22 33.89 3.09
C ASP A 349 -8.10 33.27 3.91
N ALA A 350 -7.36 34.12 4.63
CA ALA A 350 -6.22 33.69 5.43
C ALA A 350 -6.62 32.68 6.52
N GLU A 351 -7.79 32.83 7.15
CA GLU A 351 -8.23 31.95 8.23
C GLU A 351 -8.63 30.58 7.69
N LEU A 352 -9.39 30.52 6.59
CA LEU A 352 -9.74 29.22 5.99
C LEU A 352 -8.51 28.51 5.43
N THR A 353 -7.58 29.24 4.82
CA THR A 353 -6.29 28.71 4.35
C THR A 353 -5.49 28.12 5.52
N LYS A 354 -5.42 28.82 6.66
CA LYS A 354 -4.76 28.30 7.87
C LYS A 354 -5.44 27.02 8.37
N ARG A 355 -6.77 27.01 8.47
CA ARG A 355 -7.54 25.82 8.89
C ARG A 355 -7.30 24.62 7.96
N PHE A 356 -7.20 24.86 6.66
CA PHE A 356 -6.85 23.83 5.68
C PHE A 356 -5.44 23.30 5.91
N ASN A 357 -4.44 24.16 6.08
CA ASN A 357 -3.06 23.75 6.35
C ASN A 357 -2.94 22.92 7.65
N ASP A 358 -3.64 23.34 8.71
CA ASP A 358 -3.67 22.62 9.98
C ASP A 358 -4.27 21.21 9.79
N ALA A 359 -5.33 21.06 8.98
CA ALA A 359 -5.91 19.76 8.65
C ALA A 359 -5.01 18.91 7.73
N LEU A 360 -4.38 19.54 6.73
CA LEU A 360 -3.52 18.87 5.75
C LEU A 360 -2.27 18.27 6.42
N SER A 361 -1.65 18.99 7.36
CA SER A 361 -0.48 18.49 8.09
C SER A 361 -0.76 17.24 8.94
N GLN A 362 -2.01 17.05 9.37
CA GLN A 362 -2.43 15.81 10.03
C GLN A 362 -2.81 14.73 9.03
N LEU A 363 -3.41 15.12 7.90
CA LEU A 363 -3.84 14.20 6.86
C LEU A 363 -2.65 13.57 6.13
N VAL A 364 -1.63 14.34 5.80
CA VAL A 364 -0.42 13.88 5.11
C VAL A 364 0.78 14.12 6.01
N PRO A 365 1.02 13.26 7.01
CA PRO A 365 2.13 13.44 7.95
C PRO A 365 3.52 13.28 7.31
N TYR A 366 3.61 12.55 6.19
CA TYR A 366 4.88 12.30 5.50
C TYR A 366 4.72 12.32 3.99
N GLU A 367 5.52 13.13 3.32
CA GLU A 367 5.65 13.17 1.86
C GLU A 367 7.10 13.41 1.43
N ARG A 368 7.51 12.84 0.29
CA ARG A 368 8.77 13.17 -0.38
C ARG A 368 8.58 13.20 -1.89
N HIS A 369 9.33 14.06 -2.55
CA HIS A 369 9.37 14.15 -4.00
C HIS A 369 10.75 14.62 -4.48
N THR A 370 11.14 14.16 -5.66
CA THR A 370 12.25 14.72 -6.45
C THR A 370 11.85 16.05 -7.08
N GLU A 371 12.80 16.84 -7.59
CA GLU A 371 12.48 18.13 -8.25
C GLU A 371 11.58 17.97 -9.48
N TYR A 372 11.64 16.80 -10.12
CA TYR A 372 10.84 16.45 -11.29
C TYR A 372 10.13 15.12 -11.06
N TYR A 373 8.97 14.93 -11.70
CA TYR A 373 8.42 13.61 -11.98
C TYR A 373 8.52 13.29 -13.47
N PHE A 374 8.35 12.02 -13.83
CA PHE A 374 8.32 11.59 -15.22
C PHE A 374 6.91 11.15 -15.58
N SER A 375 6.49 11.45 -16.80
CA SER A 375 5.31 10.87 -17.40
C SER A 375 5.62 10.20 -18.72
N SER A 376 5.03 9.02 -18.96
CA SER A 376 4.95 8.39 -20.28
C SER A 376 3.54 8.49 -20.92
N LEU A 377 2.74 9.49 -20.55
CA LEU A 377 1.40 9.76 -21.12
C LEU A 377 1.47 10.71 -22.31
N THR A 378 0.40 11.49 -22.55
CA THR A 378 0.24 12.44 -23.64
C THR A 378 1.35 13.49 -23.63
N TYR A 379 1.59 14.13 -22.48
CA TYR A 379 2.76 14.96 -22.25
C TYR A 379 3.88 14.11 -21.66
N ALA A 380 4.60 13.41 -22.54
CA ALA A 380 5.70 12.54 -22.15
C ALA A 380 6.98 13.32 -21.80
N GLY A 381 7.73 12.84 -20.81
CA GLY A 381 9.00 13.42 -20.38
C GLY A 381 9.02 13.82 -18.91
N GLU A 382 10.02 14.62 -18.56
CA GLU A 382 10.15 15.21 -17.22
C GLU A 382 9.22 16.41 -17.03
N HIS A 383 8.67 16.53 -15.83
CA HIS A 383 7.76 17.60 -15.42
C HIS A 383 8.21 18.15 -14.09
N ARG A 384 8.31 19.48 -13.98
CA ARG A 384 8.82 20.13 -12.77
C ARG A 384 7.76 20.16 -11.67
N ILE A 385 8.21 19.91 -10.43
CA ILE A 385 7.41 20.04 -9.23
C ILE A 385 7.80 21.35 -8.52
N ASN A 386 6.94 22.36 -8.59
CA ASN A 386 7.10 23.62 -7.86
C ASN A 386 6.42 23.54 -6.48
N THR A 387 5.30 22.83 -6.38
CA THR A 387 4.62 22.50 -5.13
C THR A 387 4.22 21.02 -5.13
N CYS A 388 4.20 20.37 -3.97
CA CYS A 388 3.65 19.01 -3.85
C CYS A 388 3.32 18.75 -2.39
N CYS A 389 2.04 18.63 -2.07
CA CYS A 389 1.58 18.31 -0.72
C CYS A 389 1.41 16.81 -0.49
N GLY A 390 1.88 15.97 -1.42
CA GLY A 390 1.75 14.52 -1.35
C GLY A 390 0.38 13.95 -1.72
N LEU A 391 -0.61 14.80 -2.05
CA LEU A 391 -1.94 14.37 -2.50
C LEU A 391 -2.37 15.19 -3.72
N THR A 392 -3.12 14.55 -4.62
CA THR A 392 -3.78 15.24 -5.73
C THR A 392 -5.28 15.41 -5.49
N ILE A 393 -5.89 16.31 -6.26
CA ILE A 393 -7.34 16.48 -6.38
C ILE A 393 -7.71 16.71 -7.84
N SER A 394 -8.88 16.20 -8.27
CA SER A 394 -9.39 16.35 -9.63
C SER A 394 -10.52 17.38 -9.76
N ALA A 395 -10.80 18.16 -8.71
CA ALA A 395 -11.94 19.06 -8.65
C ALA A 395 -11.99 20.06 -9.81
N PRO A 396 -10.91 20.79 -10.17
CA PRO A 396 -10.93 21.74 -11.29
C PRO A 396 -10.76 21.07 -12.67
N SER A 397 -10.56 19.75 -12.75
CA SER A 397 -10.34 19.06 -14.01
C SER A 397 -11.58 19.08 -14.91
N THR A 398 -11.34 19.41 -16.18
CA THR A 398 -12.28 19.30 -17.29
C THR A 398 -12.07 18.04 -18.14
N ASN A 399 -11.13 17.17 -17.75
CA ASN A 399 -10.89 15.91 -18.44
C ASN A 399 -12.15 15.05 -18.39
N THR A 400 -12.53 14.45 -19.52
CA THR A 400 -13.76 13.65 -19.64
C THR A 400 -13.79 12.44 -18.72
N MET A 401 -12.64 11.84 -18.39
CA MET A 401 -12.56 10.76 -17.39
C MET A 401 -13.03 11.23 -16.02
N VAL A 402 -12.62 12.44 -15.62
CA VAL A 402 -13.04 13.06 -14.35
C VAL A 402 -14.50 13.43 -14.40
N VAL A 403 -14.92 14.15 -15.45
CA VAL A 403 -16.30 14.63 -15.60
C VAL A 403 -17.29 13.47 -15.54
N ASN A 404 -16.97 12.34 -16.18
CA ASN A 404 -17.83 11.16 -16.19
C ASN A 404 -17.77 10.35 -14.87
N SER A 405 -16.67 10.42 -14.11
CA SER A 405 -16.50 9.73 -12.83
C SER A 405 -17.14 10.49 -11.65
N LYS A 406 -17.16 11.83 -11.69
CA LYS A 406 -17.72 12.69 -10.61
C LYS A 406 -19.14 12.28 -10.18
N PRO A 407 -20.08 11.94 -11.08
CA PRO A 407 -21.42 11.47 -10.72
C PRO A 407 -21.48 10.18 -9.88
N LYS A 408 -20.43 9.34 -9.93
CA LYS A 408 -20.36 8.09 -9.15
C LYS A 408 -19.58 8.22 -7.85
N SER A 409 -18.60 9.11 -7.79
CA SER A 409 -17.76 9.31 -6.61
C SER A 409 -18.55 9.69 -5.36
N HIS A 410 -18.35 8.93 -4.27
CA HIS A 410 -18.88 9.25 -2.94
C HIS A 410 -18.28 10.54 -2.36
N PHE A 411 -17.01 10.85 -2.68
CA PHE A 411 -16.37 12.11 -2.28
C PHE A 411 -17.11 13.32 -2.88
N TYR A 412 -17.35 13.32 -4.18
CA TYR A 412 -18.04 14.43 -4.85
C TYR A 412 -19.54 14.48 -4.55
N ALA A 413 -20.16 13.36 -4.14
CA ALA A 413 -21.56 13.34 -3.75
C ALA A 413 -21.87 14.26 -2.56
N LEU A 414 -20.87 14.56 -1.70
CA LEU A 414 -21.00 15.47 -0.57
C LEU A 414 -21.06 16.96 -0.96
N PHE A 415 -20.73 17.29 -2.21
CA PHE A 415 -20.60 18.66 -2.70
C PHE A 415 -21.63 18.98 -3.81
N ARG A 416 -22.75 18.25 -3.86
CA ARG A 416 -23.81 18.42 -4.88
C ARG A 416 -24.99 19.22 -4.38
#